data_AF-A0AAV8Y3X9-F1
#
_entry.id   AF-A0AAV8Y3X9-F1
#
_cell.length_a   1.000
_cell.length_b   1.000
_cell.length_c   1.000
_cell.angle_alpha   90.00
_cell.angle_beta   90.00
_cell.angle_gamma   90.00
#
_symmetry.space_group_name_H-M   'P 1'
#
loop_
_entity.id
_entity.type
_entity.pdbx_description
1 polymer ?
#
loop_
_entity_poly.entity_id
_entity_poly.type
_entity_poly.pdbx_seq_one_letter_code
_entity_poly.pdbx_strand_id
1 'polypeptide(L)'
;MQGSKKIPIIDLNQHITCRICNGYFVDATTIIECLHTFCRSCIVKYLENNRYCPVCDVQVHKTKPLLNIRPDKTLQDIVYKLVPRLFQ
;
A
#
# COMPACT_ATOMS: atom_id res chain seq x y z
N MET A 1 30.35 -12.45 -10.64
CA MET A 1 29.09 -11.83 -11.09
C MET A 1 27.96 -12.66 -10.52
N GLN A 2 27.29 -12.22 -9.44
CA GLN A 2 26.18 -12.98 -8.88
C GLN A 2 25.01 -12.92 -9.87
N GLY A 3 24.66 -14.07 -10.46
CA GLY A 3 23.54 -14.18 -11.39
C GLY A 3 22.24 -13.69 -10.75
N SER A 4 21.38 -13.07 -11.53
CA SER A 4 20.07 -12.61 -11.07
C SER A 4 19.26 -13.79 -10.52
N LYS A 5 19.02 -13.79 -9.21
CA LYS A 5 18.18 -14.79 -8.56
C LYS A 5 16.74 -14.60 -9.03
N LYS A 6 16.15 -15.61 -9.65
CA LYS A 6 14.74 -15.60 -10.03
C LYS A 6 13.90 -15.89 -8.78
N ILE A 7 13.02 -14.96 -8.44
CA ILE A 7 12.08 -15.10 -7.31
C ILE A 7 10.67 -15.12 -7.91
N PRO A 8 9.83 -16.12 -7.59
CA PRO A 8 8.43 -16.12 -7.96
C PRO A 8 7.72 -14.88 -7.41
N ILE A 9 6.98 -14.15 -8.26
CA ILE A 9 6.27 -12.93 -7.82
C ILE A 9 5.26 -13.19 -6.71
N ILE A 10 4.69 -14.40 -6.68
CA ILE A 10 3.71 -14.81 -5.67
C ILE A 10 4.26 -14.74 -4.24
N ASP A 11 5.56 -14.98 -4.06
CA ASP A 11 6.23 -14.92 -2.76
C ASP A 11 6.33 -13.47 -2.24
N LEU A 12 6.26 -12.50 -3.17
CA LEU A 12 6.31 -11.07 -2.89
C LEU A 12 4.93 -10.46 -2.64
N ASN A 13 3.85 -11.08 -3.12
CA ASN A 13 2.49 -10.53 -3.10
C ASN A 13 2.07 -9.98 -1.73
N GLN A 14 2.38 -10.70 -0.65
CA GLN A 14 2.05 -10.27 0.72
C GLN A 14 2.58 -8.88 1.09
N HIS A 15 3.61 -8.39 0.41
CA HIS A 15 4.27 -7.10 0.63
C HIS A 15 3.84 -6.02 -0.39
N ILE A 16 3.18 -6.38 -1.49
CA ILE A 16 2.88 -5.48 -2.61
C ILE A 16 1.39 -5.44 -2.99
N THR A 17 0.53 -6.11 -2.23
CA THR A 17 -0.93 -6.12 -2.42
C THR A 17 -1.67 -5.34 -1.35
N CYS A 18 -2.68 -4.59 -1.78
CA CYS A 18 -3.59 -3.84 -0.93
C CYS A 18 -4.57 -4.76 -0.19
N ARG A 19 -4.64 -4.63 1.14
CA ARG A 19 -5.54 -5.43 1.99
C ARG A 19 -7.02 -5.05 1.87
N ILE A 20 -7.37 -3.96 1.18
CA ILE A 20 -8.77 -3.55 0.96
C ILE A 20 -9.31 -4.15 -0.33
N CYS A 21 -8.57 -4.06 -1.45
CA CYS A 21 -9.04 -4.54 -2.75
C CYS A 21 -8.45 -5.89 -3.19
N ASN A 22 -7.47 -6.42 -2.45
CA ASN A 22 -6.70 -7.63 -2.77
C ASN A 22 -5.93 -7.59 -4.10
N GLY A 23 -5.83 -6.42 -4.75
CA GLY A 23 -4.99 -6.17 -5.91
C GLY A 23 -3.62 -5.59 -5.53
N TYR A 24 -2.72 -5.41 -6.51
CA TYR A 24 -1.46 -4.70 -6.31
C TYR A 24 -1.69 -3.23 -5.94
N PHE A 25 -0.72 -2.61 -5.27
CA PHE A 25 -0.78 -1.19 -4.97
C PHE A 25 -0.83 -0.33 -6.24
N VAL A 26 -1.82 0.55 -6.29
CA VAL A 26 -1.95 1.63 -7.28
C VAL A 26 -2.10 2.93 -6.50
N ASP A 27 -1.22 3.89 -6.78
CA ASP A 27 -0.99 5.08 -5.96
C ASP A 27 -0.85 4.72 -4.47
N ALA A 28 0.17 3.91 -4.16
CA ALA A 28 0.49 3.43 -2.82
C ALA A 28 0.44 4.60 -1.82
N THR A 29 -0.35 4.43 -0.77
CA THR A 29 -0.61 5.44 0.25
C THR A 29 -0.49 4.80 1.62
N THR A 30 0.45 5.31 2.41
CA THR A 30 0.85 4.75 3.70
C THR A 30 0.28 5.58 4.85
N ILE A 31 -0.27 4.90 5.86
CA ILE A 31 -0.68 5.52 7.13
C ILE A 31 0.57 5.79 7.97
N ILE A 32 0.78 7.03 8.40
CA ILE A 32 2.00 7.44 9.13
C ILE A 32 2.13 6.69 10.46
N GLU A 33 1.04 6.57 11.22
CA GLU A 33 1.05 6.05 12.59
C GLU A 33 1.42 4.55 12.71
N CYS A 34 1.21 3.76 11.64
CA CYS A 34 1.42 2.31 11.68
C CYS A 34 2.13 1.72 10.47
N LEU A 35 2.48 2.55 9.48
CA LEU A 35 3.16 2.18 8.24
C LEU A 35 2.46 1.11 7.38
N HIS A 36 1.17 0.86 7.59
CA HIS A 36 0.38 0.05 6.66
C HIS A 36 0.04 0.84 5.39
N THR A 37 0.23 0.18 4.25
CA THR A 37 0.02 0.77 2.92
C THR A 37 -1.19 0.18 2.21
N PHE A 38 -1.87 1.01 1.42
CA PHE A 38 -3.06 0.69 0.64
C PHE A 38 -3.02 1.44 -0.69
N CYS A 39 -3.92 1.13 -1.63
CA CYS A 39 -4.15 2.01 -2.78
C CYS A 39 -4.78 3.34 -2.32
N ARG A 40 -4.44 4.47 -2.95
CA ARG A 40 -4.99 5.79 -2.60
C ARG A 40 -6.52 5.79 -2.58
N SER A 41 -7.14 5.31 -3.65
CA SER A 41 -8.61 5.26 -3.78
C SER A 41 -9.26 4.41 -2.68
N CYS A 42 -8.60 3.29 -2.31
CA CYS A 42 -9.09 2.39 -1.28
C CYS A 42 -9.08 3.04 0.11
N ILE A 43 -7.93 3.60 0.51
CA ILE A 43 -7.79 4.14 1.87
C ILE A 43 -8.54 5.46 2.03
N VAL A 44 -8.59 6.32 1.00
CA VAL A 44 -9.37 7.57 1.05
C VAL A 44 -10.85 7.25 1.26
N LYS A 45 -11.43 6.35 0.45
CA LYS A 45 -12.82 5.92 0.59
C LYS A 45 -13.11 5.28 1.95
N TYR A 46 -12.20 4.44 2.44
CA TYR A 46 -12.36 3.80 3.75
C TYR A 46 -12.39 4.83 4.90
N LEU A 47 -11.52 5.84 4.86
CA LEU A 47 -11.39 6.87 5.89
C LEU A 47 -12.48 7.95 5.85
N GLU A 48 -13.39 7.92 4.87
CA GLU A 48 -14.61 8.75 4.89
C GLU A 48 -15.51 8.40 6.09
N ASN A 49 -15.54 7.11 6.46
CA ASN A 49 -16.42 6.59 7.51
C ASN A 49 -15.67 5.98 8.70
N ASN A 50 -14.33 5.92 8.64
CA ASN A 50 -13.50 5.26 9.65
C ASN A 50 -12.30 6.11 10.05
N ARG A 51 -11.79 5.89 11.27
CA ARG A 51 -10.64 6.62 11.83
C ARG A 51 -9.49 5.71 12.29
N TYR A 52 -9.61 4.41 12.03
CA TYR A 52 -8.68 3.37 12.48
C TYR A 52 -8.14 2.58 11.30
N CYS A 53 -6.91 2.10 11.40
CA CYS A 53 -6.27 1.33 10.34
C CYS A 53 -7.07 0.03 10.04
N PRO A 54 -7.37 -0.29 8.76
CA PRO A 54 -8.08 -1.52 8.40
C PRO A 54 -7.38 -2.83 8.79
N VAL A 55 -6.09 -2.78 9.17
CA VAL A 55 -5.26 -3.97 9.41
C VAL A 55 -4.97 -4.16 10.90
N CYS A 56 -4.58 -3.10 11.60
CA CYS A 56 -4.11 -3.20 13.00
C CYS A 56 -4.95 -2.38 13.99
N ASP A 57 -6.02 -1.74 13.54
CA ASP A 57 -6.93 -0.93 14.36
C ASP A 57 -6.26 0.22 15.13
N VAL A 58 -5.04 0.62 14.74
CA VAL A 58 -4.40 1.84 15.25
C VAL A 58 -5.17 3.07 14.76
N GLN A 59 -5.46 4.02 15.64
CA GLN A 59 -6.11 5.27 15.28
C GLN A 59 -5.23 6.08 14.33
N VAL A 60 -5.74 6.36 13.13
CA VAL A 60 -5.02 7.12 12.10
C VAL A 60 -4.89 8.59 12.49
N HIS A 61 -5.98 9.18 12.99
CA HIS A 61 -6.04 10.54 13.51
C HIS A 61 -7.33 10.73 14.33
N LYS A 62 -7.31 11.64 15.32
CA LYS A 62 -8.47 11.91 16.20
C LYS A 62 -9.74 12.35 15.44
N THR A 63 -9.58 13.31 14.53
CA THR A 63 -10.70 13.92 13.78
C THR A 63 -10.58 13.87 12.26
N LYS A 64 -9.39 14.10 11.69
CA LYS A 64 -9.15 14.22 10.23
C LYS A 64 -8.14 13.16 9.74
N PRO A 65 -8.56 11.90 9.52
CA PRO A 65 -7.66 10.80 9.16
C PRO A 65 -6.87 11.03 7.86
N LEU A 66 -7.39 11.80 6.91
CA LEU A 66 -6.68 12.15 5.67
C LEU A 66 -5.40 12.97 5.90
N LEU A 67 -5.23 13.62 7.07
CA LEU A 67 -3.99 14.35 7.38
C LEU A 67 -2.81 13.44 7.72
N ASN A 68 -3.07 12.17 8.06
CA ASN A 68 -2.06 11.20 8.51
C ASN A 68 -1.86 10.04 7.52
N ILE A 69 -2.18 10.26 6.25
CA ILE A 69 -1.81 9.38 5.14
C ILE A 69 -0.88 10.12 4.16
N ARG A 70 0.09 9.41 3.58
CA ARG A 70 1.04 10.00 2.62
C ARG A 70 1.21 9.10 1.40
N PRO A 71 1.35 9.67 0.19
CA PRO A 71 1.78 8.91 -0.97
C PRO A 71 3.14 8.27 -0.70
N ASP A 72 3.26 6.98 -0.97
CA ASP A 72 4.48 6.19 -0.82
C ASP A 72 5.07 5.91 -2.19
N LYS A 73 5.77 6.92 -2.72
CA LYS A 73 6.33 6.85 -4.07
C LYS A 73 7.35 5.72 -4.20
N THR A 74 8.15 5.48 -3.15
CA THR A 74 9.16 4.42 -3.17
C THR A 74 8.52 3.05 -3.26
N LEU A 75 7.50 2.76 -2.45
CA LEU A 75 6.79 1.49 -2.54
C LEU A 75 6.06 1.35 -3.88
N GLN A 76 5.47 2.43 -4.40
CA GLN A 76 4.84 2.40 -5.72
C GLN A 76 5.84 2.08 -6.84
N ASP A 77 7.02 2.71 -6.81
CA ASP A 77 8.09 2.46 -7.79
C ASP A 77 8.59 1.02 -7.69
N ILE A 78 8.68 0.45 -6.48
CA ILE A 78 9.03 -0.96 -6.25
C ILE A 78 7.98 -1.87 -6.90
N VAL A 79 6.70 -1.63 -6.65
CA VAL A 79 5.59 -2.41 -7.21
C VAL A 79 5.63 -2.40 -8.74
N TYR A 80 5.80 -1.22 -9.36
CA TYR A 80 5.87 -1.08 -10.82
C TYR A 80 7.13 -1.70 -11.45
N LYS A 81 8.25 -1.73 -10.73
CA LYS A 81 9.47 -2.41 -11.21
C LYS A 81 9.39 -3.94 -11.06
N LEU A 82 8.65 -4.43 -10.06
CA LEU A 82 8.55 -5.87 -9.79
C LEU A 82 7.47 -6.56 -10.62
N VAL A 83 6.31 -5.93 -10.83
CA VAL A 83 5.16 -6.54 -11.50
C VAL A 83 5.16 -6.18 -12.99
N PRO A 84 5.46 -7.13 -13.90
CA PRO A 84 5.51 -6.83 -15.32
C PRO A 84 4.14 -6.38 -15.85
N ARG A 85 4.14 -5.33 -16.67
CA ARG A 85 2.94 -4.81 -17.37
C ARG A 85 1.82 -4.28 -16.45
N LEU A 86 2.10 -4.04 -15.17
CA LEU A 86 1.13 -3.44 -14.26
C LEU A 86 0.90 -1.95 -14.57
N PHE A 87 1.95 -1.25 -14.98
CA PHE A 87 1.92 0.13 -15.45
C PHE A 87 2.71 0.18 -16.76
N GLN A 88 2.09 0.68 -17.83
CA GLN A 88 2.69 0.89 -19.14
C GLN A 88 2.57 2.36 -19.51
#